data_AF-A0A519CRB9-F1
#
_entry.id   AF-A0A519CRB9-F1
#
_cell.length_a   1.000
_cell.length_b   1.000
_cell.length_c   1.000
_cell.angle_alpha   90.00
_cell.angle_beta   90.00
_cell.angle_gamma   90.00
#
_symmetry.space_group_name_H-M   'P 1'
#
loop_
_entity.id
_entity.type
_entity.pdbx_description
1 polymer ?
#
loop_
_entity_poly.entity_id
_entity_poly.type
_entity_poly.pdbx_seq_one_letter_code
_entity_poly.pdbx_strand_id
1 'polypeptide(L)'
;MAEVELQGVSTTDEEEWTSIAGWLPESIRHAITPMAIGAIFGAFWQTIVLPNLKSDYPSPVQGAFILALLFSPLMYKYLVPNNKGNWKEYAMGMGILGFAYSIIWVSGWGAMFCGGYLSFLIWLWINSTWWQYELPSFRYGIWHAIGIDIGAFGGAVLAFIYL
;
A
#
# COMPACT_ATOMS: atom_id res chain seq x y z
N MET A 1 10.74 -16.88 20.35
CA MET A 1 10.56 -16.21 19.05
C MET A 1 10.63 -17.31 18.01
N ALA A 2 9.49 -17.70 17.43
CA ALA A 2 9.48 -18.71 16.38
C ALA A 2 9.95 -18.04 15.09
N GLU A 3 11.03 -18.54 14.51
CA GLU A 3 11.44 -18.18 13.15
C GLU A 3 10.34 -18.67 12.21
N VAL A 4 9.65 -17.73 11.57
CA VAL A 4 8.74 -18.06 10.46
C VAL A 4 9.66 -18.34 9.28
N GLU A 5 9.91 -19.62 9.02
CA GLU A 5 10.57 -20.11 7.81
C GLU A 5 9.77 -19.60 6.60
N LEU A 6 10.33 -18.63 5.88
CA LEU A 6 9.82 -18.22 4.58
C LEU A 6 10.10 -19.38 3.62
N GLN A 7 9.06 -20.13 3.26
CA GLN A 7 9.20 -21.19 2.27
C GLN A 7 9.59 -20.57 0.93
N GLY A 8 10.80 -20.89 0.47
CA GLY A 8 11.23 -20.62 -0.89
C GLY A 8 10.45 -21.51 -1.86
N VAL A 9 10.10 -20.93 -3.00
CA VAL A 9 9.38 -21.61 -4.09
C VAL A 9 10.19 -22.80 -4.64
N SER A 10 9.51 -23.84 -5.14
CA SER A 10 10.14 -25.10 -5.56
C SER A 10 10.91 -25.00 -6.89
N THR A 11 11.91 -25.85 -7.09
CA THR A 11 12.91 -25.77 -8.18
C THR A 11 12.36 -25.96 -9.60
N THR A 12 11.13 -26.44 -9.78
CA THR A 12 10.45 -26.51 -11.09
C THR A 12 9.82 -25.18 -11.49
N ASP A 13 9.62 -24.27 -10.53
CA ASP A 13 8.97 -22.99 -10.76
C ASP A 13 9.99 -21.87 -11.08
N GLU A 14 11.30 -22.07 -10.83
CA GLU A 14 12.35 -21.05 -11.01
C GLU A 14 12.45 -20.53 -12.46
N GLU A 15 12.25 -21.38 -13.47
CA GLU A 15 12.19 -20.98 -14.89
C GLU A 15 10.92 -20.17 -15.21
N GLU A 16 9.80 -20.42 -14.53
CA GLU A 16 8.55 -19.68 -14.71
C GLU A 16 8.64 -18.29 -14.07
N TRP A 17 9.25 -18.18 -12.88
CA TRP A 17 9.41 -16.91 -12.15
C TRP A 17 10.48 -15.97 -12.71
N THR A 18 11.45 -16.51 -13.45
CA THR A 18 12.42 -15.68 -14.21
C THR A 18 11.83 -15.14 -15.52
N SER A 19 10.69 -15.67 -15.94
CA SER A 19 9.95 -15.18 -17.10
C SER A 19 9.04 -14.00 -16.74
N ILE A 20 8.79 -13.10 -17.71
CA ILE A 20 7.84 -11.97 -17.54
C ILE A 20 6.45 -12.48 -17.12
N ALA A 21 6.05 -13.67 -17.58
CA ALA A 21 4.76 -14.25 -17.27
C ALA A 21 4.59 -14.59 -15.79
N GLY A 22 5.67 -14.94 -15.08
CA GLY A 22 5.63 -15.28 -13.65
C GLY A 22 5.59 -14.05 -12.73
N TRP A 23 6.51 -13.10 -12.89
CA TRP A 23 6.63 -11.99 -11.92
C TRP A 23 5.68 -10.81 -12.18
N LEU A 24 5.26 -10.60 -13.43
CA LEU A 24 4.46 -9.42 -13.81
C LEU A 24 3.06 -9.41 -13.18
N PRO A 25 2.28 -10.51 -13.18
CA PRO A 25 0.95 -10.52 -12.58
C PRO A 25 0.98 -10.21 -11.08
N GLU A 26 1.93 -10.82 -10.36
CA GLU A 26 2.09 -10.61 -8.92
C GLU A 26 2.57 -9.18 -8.61
N SER A 27 3.46 -8.62 -9.44
CA SER A 27 3.89 -7.22 -9.30
C SER A 27 2.76 -6.23 -9.59
N ILE A 28 1.94 -6.47 -10.62
CA ILE A 28 0.77 -5.62 -10.89
C ILE A 28 -0.20 -5.69 -9.71
N ARG A 29 -0.43 -6.90 -9.19
CA ARG A 29 -1.34 -7.14 -8.08
C ARG A 29 -0.90 -6.49 -6.78
N HIS A 30 0.36 -6.65 -6.40
CA HIS A 30 0.83 -6.25 -5.07
C HIS A 30 1.58 -4.90 -5.05
N ALA A 31 2.13 -4.47 -6.17
CA ALA A 31 2.79 -3.17 -6.30
C ALA A 31 1.84 -2.11 -6.87
N ILE A 32 1.36 -2.34 -8.10
CA ILE A 32 0.67 -1.31 -8.88
C ILE A 32 -0.76 -1.12 -8.40
N THR A 33 -1.49 -2.19 -8.10
CA THR A 33 -2.90 -2.12 -7.71
C THR A 33 -3.10 -1.34 -6.40
N PRO A 34 -2.35 -1.58 -5.30
CA PRO A 34 -2.49 -0.79 -4.08
C PRO A 34 -2.13 0.68 -4.29
N MET A 35 -1.14 0.98 -5.13
CA MET A 35 -0.81 2.34 -5.51
C MET A 35 -1.92 3.03 -6.31
N ALA A 36 -2.54 2.33 -7.27
CA ALA A 36 -3.69 2.86 -8.00
C ALA A 36 -4.89 3.10 -7.08
N ILE A 37 -5.17 2.17 -6.15
CA ILE A 37 -6.21 2.34 -5.11
C ILE A 37 -5.91 3.58 -4.26
N GLY A 38 -4.67 3.73 -3.80
CA GLY A 38 -4.22 4.91 -3.08
C GLY A 38 -4.49 6.19 -3.87
N ALA A 39 -4.08 6.24 -5.14
CA ALA A 39 -4.29 7.39 -6.00
C ALA A 39 -5.76 7.77 -6.16
N ILE A 40 -6.63 6.78 -6.36
CA ILE A 40 -8.09 7.01 -6.43
C ILE A 40 -8.61 7.56 -5.11
N PHE A 41 -8.23 6.97 -3.98
CA PHE A 41 -8.68 7.42 -2.66
C PHE A 41 -8.15 8.81 -2.30
N GLY A 42 -6.89 9.10 -2.60
CA GLY A 42 -6.28 10.42 -2.40
C GLY A 42 -6.93 11.49 -3.27
N ALA A 43 -7.16 11.20 -4.55
CA ALA A 43 -7.87 12.10 -5.46
C ALA A 43 -9.32 12.35 -5.01
N PHE A 44 -10.04 11.29 -4.63
CA PHE A 44 -11.39 11.40 -4.07
C PHE A 44 -11.42 12.25 -2.81
N TRP A 45 -10.47 12.04 -1.89
CA TRP A 45 -10.40 12.84 -0.67
C TRP A 45 -10.11 14.30 -0.96
N GLN A 46 -9.16 14.58 -1.85
CA GLN A 46 -8.78 15.93 -2.26
C GLN A 46 -9.93 16.70 -2.92
N THR A 47 -10.74 16.03 -3.75
CA THR A 47 -11.79 16.68 -4.56
C THR A 47 -13.14 16.76 -3.87
N ILE A 48 -13.51 15.72 -3.13
CA ILE A 48 -14.86 15.59 -2.57
C ILE A 48 -14.86 15.90 -1.08
N VAL A 49 -13.91 15.35 -0.31
CA VAL A 49 -13.96 15.43 1.16
C VAL A 49 -13.34 16.72 1.66
N LEU A 50 -12.08 16.98 1.30
CA LEU A 50 -11.29 18.10 1.81
C LEU A 50 -11.96 19.47 1.60
N PRO A 51 -12.57 19.80 0.44
CA PRO A 51 -13.22 21.11 0.26
C PRO A 51 -14.45 21.34 1.14
N ASN A 52 -15.04 20.26 1.68
CA ASN A 52 -16.18 20.31 2.58
C ASN A 52 -15.77 20.33 4.07
N LEU A 53 -14.49 20.19 4.37
CA LEU A 53 -13.97 20.27 5.73
C LEU A 53 -13.67 21.72 6.11
N LYS A 54 -14.02 22.11 7.34
CA LYS A 54 -13.69 23.44 7.90
C LYS A 54 -12.21 23.57 8.29
N SER A 55 -11.48 22.47 8.28
CA SER A 55 -10.08 22.32 8.64
C SER A 55 -9.41 21.57 7.50
N ASP A 56 -8.16 21.90 7.18
CA ASP A 56 -7.36 21.21 6.15
C ASP A 56 -6.93 19.78 6.56
N TYR A 57 -7.61 19.21 7.56
CA TYR A 57 -7.36 17.90 8.13
C TYR A 57 -8.67 17.10 8.25
N PRO A 58 -8.64 15.78 8.00
CA PRO A 58 -7.47 14.96 7.65
C PRO A 58 -6.91 15.24 6.25
N SER A 59 -5.59 15.14 6.09
CA SER A 59 -4.94 15.30 4.79
C SER A 59 -5.40 14.20 3.81
N PRO A 60 -5.27 14.41 2.49
CA PRO A 60 -5.67 13.40 1.50
C PRO A 60 -5.06 12.02 1.71
N VAL A 61 -3.81 11.96 2.17
CA VAL A 61 -3.13 10.70 2.47
C VAL A 61 -3.73 10.02 3.71
N GLN A 62 -4.00 10.79 4.77
CA GLN A 62 -4.70 10.28 5.96
C GLN A 62 -6.10 9.78 5.61
N GLY A 63 -6.81 10.53 4.78
CA GLY A 63 -8.10 10.16 4.21
C GLY A 63 -8.07 8.86 3.43
N ALA A 64 -7.06 8.69 2.58
CA ALA A 64 -6.86 7.46 1.84
C ALA A 64 -6.61 6.25 2.75
N PHE A 65 -5.89 6.41 3.86
CA PHE A 65 -5.73 5.34 4.85
C PHE A 65 -7.02 5.01 5.61
N ILE A 66 -7.85 6.01 5.92
CA ILE A 66 -9.19 5.77 6.51
C ILE A 66 -10.02 4.93 5.55
N LEU A 67 -10.05 5.30 4.26
CA LEU A 67 -10.77 4.55 3.22
C LEU A 67 -10.18 3.15 3.03
N ALA A 68 -8.85 3.03 2.99
CA ALA A 68 -8.18 1.73 2.83
C ALA A 68 -8.46 0.78 4.00
N LEU A 69 -8.53 1.29 5.23
CA LEU A 69 -8.93 0.48 6.39
C LEU A 69 -10.40 0.08 6.34
N LEU A 70 -11.28 0.99 5.93
CA LEU A 70 -12.71 0.70 5.75
C LEU A 70 -12.93 -0.39 4.68
N PHE A 71 -12.21 -0.29 3.56
CA PHE A 71 -12.25 -1.24 2.45
C PHE A 71 -11.26 -2.41 2.61
N SER A 72 -10.57 -2.52 3.75
CA SER A 72 -9.55 -3.56 3.97
C SER A 72 -10.07 -4.99 3.79
N PRO A 73 -11.32 -5.36 4.15
CA PRO A 73 -11.82 -6.71 3.89
C PRO A 73 -11.95 -7.00 2.38
N LEU A 74 -12.33 -5.98 1.60
CA LEU A 74 -12.47 -6.08 0.15
C LEU A 74 -11.09 -6.18 -0.51
N MET A 75 -10.17 -5.31 -0.10
CA MET A 75 -8.78 -5.31 -0.53
C MET A 75 -8.11 -6.66 -0.23
N TYR A 76 -8.29 -7.20 0.98
CA TYR A 76 -7.78 -8.51 1.35
C TYR A 76 -8.29 -9.61 0.40
N LYS A 77 -9.60 -9.64 0.14
CA LYS A 77 -10.22 -10.66 -0.71
C LYS A 77 -9.69 -10.63 -2.16
N TYR A 78 -9.46 -9.45 -2.73
CA TYR A 78 -9.01 -9.33 -4.13
C TYR A 78 -7.50 -9.41 -4.28
N LEU A 79 -6.76 -8.73 -3.41
CA LEU A 79 -5.32 -8.64 -3.50
C LEU A 79 -4.63 -9.86 -2.87
N VAL A 80 -5.30 -10.61 -2.00
CA VAL A 80 -4.68 -11.73 -1.27
C VAL A 80 -5.63 -12.96 -1.14
N PRO A 81 -6.13 -13.53 -2.24
CA PRO A 81 -7.14 -14.61 -2.24
C PRO A 81 -6.58 -15.98 -1.88
N ASN A 82 -5.31 -16.25 -2.16
CA ASN A 82 -4.71 -17.58 -2.01
C ASN A 82 -3.92 -17.73 -0.70
N ASN A 83 -3.89 -16.70 0.15
CA ASN A 83 -3.12 -16.72 1.38
C ASN A 83 -3.92 -17.37 2.52
N LYS A 84 -3.22 -18.12 3.37
CA LYS A 84 -3.77 -18.81 4.55
C LYS A 84 -4.06 -17.89 5.74
N GLY A 85 -3.69 -16.62 5.67
CA GLY A 85 -3.87 -15.68 6.79
C GLY A 85 -5.30 -15.13 6.94
N ASN A 86 -5.42 -14.08 7.75
CA ASN A 86 -6.70 -13.48 8.12
C ASN A 86 -6.77 -12.01 7.67
N TRP A 87 -7.94 -11.56 7.23
CA TRP A 87 -8.21 -10.16 6.89
C TRP A 87 -7.88 -9.20 8.05
N LYS A 88 -8.04 -9.65 9.31
CA LYS A 88 -7.70 -8.86 10.51
C LYS A 88 -6.21 -8.57 10.60
N GLU A 89 -5.36 -9.54 10.28
CA GLU A 89 -3.90 -9.35 10.28
C GLU A 89 -3.46 -8.42 9.16
N TYR A 90 -4.08 -8.56 7.98
CA TYR A 90 -3.88 -7.64 6.87
C TYR A 90 -4.26 -6.21 7.24
N ALA A 91 -5.45 -6.00 7.80
CA ALA A 91 -5.92 -4.70 8.27
C ALA A 91 -5.03 -4.15 9.39
N MET A 92 -4.49 -5.01 10.27
CA MET A 92 -3.56 -4.61 11.32
C MET A 92 -2.22 -4.12 10.74
N GLY A 93 -1.64 -4.84 9.78
CA GLY A 93 -0.42 -4.41 9.10
C GLY A 93 -0.59 -3.09 8.38
N MET A 94 -1.71 -2.95 7.66
CA MET A 94 -2.07 -1.70 7.00
C MET A 94 -2.31 -0.56 8.01
N GLY A 95 -2.99 -0.84 9.11
CA GLY A 95 -3.35 0.16 10.12
C GLY A 95 -2.15 0.67 10.91
N ILE A 96 -1.23 -0.20 11.31
CA ILE A 96 -0.01 0.21 12.02
C ILE A 96 0.81 1.15 11.14
N LEU A 97 1.06 0.78 9.89
CA LEU A 97 1.87 1.60 9.01
C LEU A 97 1.12 2.86 8.55
N GLY A 98 -0.17 2.75 8.24
CA GLY A 98 -1.01 3.89 7.91
C GLY A 98 -1.11 4.90 9.06
N PHE A 99 -1.11 4.44 10.31
CA PHE A 99 -1.03 5.31 11.48
C PHE A 99 0.33 6.01 11.59
N ALA A 100 1.43 5.29 11.39
CA ALA A 100 2.77 5.89 11.37
C ALA A 100 2.90 6.95 10.27
N TYR A 101 2.42 6.67 9.06
CA TYR A 101 2.34 7.66 7.99
C TYR A 101 1.43 8.83 8.33
N SER A 102 0.28 8.57 8.94
CA SER A 102 -0.63 9.63 9.37
C SER A 102 0.06 10.62 10.32
N ILE A 103 0.90 10.14 11.24
CA ILE A 103 1.72 11.01 12.11
C ILE A 103 2.75 11.79 11.29
N ILE A 104 3.46 11.14 10.36
CA ILE A 104 4.44 11.80 9.50
C ILE A 104 3.78 12.93 8.71
N TRP A 105 2.60 12.69 8.14
CA TRP A 105 1.85 13.65 7.33
C TRP A 105 1.25 14.82 8.13
N VAL A 106 1.23 14.77 9.46
CA VAL A 106 0.91 15.96 10.29
C VAL A 106 2.03 17.02 10.21
N SER A 107 3.28 16.62 9.91
CA SER A 107 4.42 17.53 9.84
C SER A 107 4.43 18.45 8.60
N GLY A 108 3.43 18.36 7.72
CA GLY A 108 3.30 19.20 6.53
C GLY A 108 4.42 18.95 5.52
N TRP A 109 5.15 20.00 5.11
CA TRP A 109 6.21 19.90 4.09
C TRP A 109 7.35 18.94 4.45
N GLY A 110 7.66 18.78 5.75
CA GLY A 110 8.65 17.81 6.20
C GLY A 110 8.27 16.36 5.87
N ALA A 111 6.97 16.08 5.72
CA ALA A 111 6.46 14.77 5.36
C ALA A 111 6.86 14.35 3.95
N MET A 112 7.20 15.27 3.04
CA MET A 112 7.61 14.89 1.68
C MET A 112 8.88 14.04 1.66
N PHE A 113 9.79 14.25 2.61
CA PHE A 113 11.02 13.45 2.70
C PHE A 113 10.74 12.06 3.27
N CYS A 114 10.12 11.98 4.46
CA CYS A 114 9.90 10.70 5.13
C CYS A 114 8.68 9.91 4.64
N GLY A 115 7.58 10.59 4.30
CA GLY A 115 6.34 9.99 3.80
C GLY A 115 6.24 9.97 2.28
N GLY A 116 7.00 10.78 1.55
CA GLY A 116 7.05 10.72 0.08
C GLY A 116 8.26 9.91 -0.40
N TYR A 117 9.43 10.54 -0.32
CA TYR A 117 10.66 10.04 -0.92
C TYR A 117 11.17 8.74 -0.27
N LEU A 118 11.26 8.70 1.06
CA LEU A 118 11.69 7.51 1.79
C LEU A 118 10.71 6.35 1.61
N SER A 119 9.39 6.62 1.65
CA SER A 119 8.36 5.63 1.31
C SER A 119 8.60 5.02 -0.07
N PHE A 120 8.87 5.85 -1.07
CA PHE A 120 9.12 5.39 -2.44
C PHE A 120 10.38 4.51 -2.54
N LEU A 121 11.47 4.87 -1.85
CA LEU A 121 12.68 4.05 -1.83
C LEU A 121 12.44 2.69 -1.15
N ILE A 122 11.77 2.68 0.00
CA ILE A 122 11.42 1.44 0.71
C ILE A 122 10.49 0.59 -0.16
N TRP A 123 9.54 1.22 -0.84
CA TRP A 123 8.64 0.54 -1.76
C TRP A 123 9.40 -0.13 -2.90
N LEU A 124 10.31 0.57 -3.59
CA LEU A 124 11.12 -0.03 -4.66
C LEU A 124 11.95 -1.22 -4.16
N TRP A 125 12.53 -1.11 -2.97
CA TRP A 125 13.30 -2.19 -2.35
C TRP A 125 12.43 -3.40 -1.97
N ILE A 126 11.24 -3.17 -1.42
CA ILE A 126 10.29 -4.25 -1.14
C ILE A 126 9.86 -4.92 -2.44
N ASN A 127 9.52 -4.15 -3.47
CA ASN A 127 9.08 -4.70 -4.75
C ASN A 127 10.17 -5.47 -5.51
N SER A 128 11.46 -5.30 -5.20
CA SER A 128 12.51 -6.10 -5.82
C SER A 128 12.68 -7.48 -5.19
N THR A 129 12.18 -7.68 -3.96
CA THR A 129 12.47 -8.88 -3.15
C THR A 129 11.22 -9.62 -2.70
N TRP A 130 10.14 -8.92 -2.34
CA TRP A 130 8.99 -9.50 -1.65
C TRP A 130 8.02 -10.25 -2.55
N TRP A 131 8.01 -9.94 -3.86
CA TRP A 131 7.18 -10.65 -4.83
C TRP A 131 7.54 -12.13 -4.97
N GLN A 132 8.75 -12.52 -4.58
CA GLN A 132 9.27 -13.90 -4.69
C GLN A 132 8.77 -14.83 -3.56
N TYR A 133 8.11 -14.28 -2.54
CA TYR A 133 7.74 -15.03 -1.34
C TYR A 133 6.24 -15.01 -1.08
N GLU A 134 5.71 -16.12 -0.59
CA GLU A 134 4.39 -16.14 0.04
C GLU A 134 4.47 -15.51 1.43
N LEU A 135 4.04 -14.25 1.54
CA LEU A 135 4.14 -13.50 2.79
C LEU A 135 2.96 -13.77 3.73
N PRO A 136 3.14 -13.65 5.06
CA PRO A 136 2.02 -13.59 5.99
C PRO A 136 1.14 -12.37 5.68
N SER A 137 -0.17 -12.47 5.92
CA SER A 137 -1.15 -11.42 5.60
C SER A 137 -0.79 -10.05 6.22
N PHE A 138 -0.18 -10.03 7.40
CA PHE A 138 0.34 -8.82 8.02
C PHE A 138 1.38 -8.08 7.15
N ARG A 139 2.32 -8.80 6.55
CA ARG A 139 3.36 -8.20 5.68
C ARG A 139 2.77 -7.70 4.36
N TYR A 140 1.80 -8.40 3.78
CA TYR A 140 1.02 -7.84 2.66
C TYR A 140 0.30 -6.54 3.03
N GLY A 141 -0.22 -6.44 4.26
CA GLY A 141 -0.81 -5.21 4.79
C GLY A 141 0.18 -4.04 4.80
N ILE A 142 1.39 -4.27 5.30
CA ILE A 142 2.50 -3.29 5.29
C ILE A 142 2.86 -2.90 3.86
N TRP A 143 3.10 -3.88 2.98
CA TRP A 143 3.49 -3.61 1.60
C TRP A 143 2.44 -2.80 0.84
N HIS A 144 1.17 -3.19 0.94
CA HIS A 144 0.07 -2.47 0.29
C HIS A 144 -0.11 -1.06 0.88
N ALA A 145 0.11 -0.87 2.19
CA ALA A 145 0.04 0.44 2.82
C ALA A 145 1.07 1.44 2.26
N ILE A 146 2.29 1.00 1.95
CA ILE A 146 3.31 1.86 1.32
C ILE A 146 2.87 2.24 -0.11
N GLY A 147 2.32 1.29 -0.86
CA GLY A 147 1.75 1.58 -2.18
C GLY A 147 0.62 2.61 -2.09
N ILE A 148 -0.30 2.43 -1.14
CA ILE A 148 -1.42 3.35 -0.89
C ILE A 148 -0.91 4.76 -0.53
N ASP A 149 0.10 4.88 0.32
CA ASP A 149 0.71 6.17 0.72
C ASP A 149 1.21 6.95 -0.50
N ILE A 150 2.08 6.32 -1.30
CA ILE A 150 2.66 6.91 -2.52
C ILE A 150 1.57 7.27 -3.51
N GLY A 151 0.64 6.33 -3.74
CA GLY A 151 -0.49 6.52 -4.62
C GLY A 151 -1.35 7.68 -4.20
N ALA A 152 -1.76 7.73 -2.93
CA ALA A 152 -2.64 8.75 -2.38
C ALA A 152 -2.04 10.14 -2.47
N PHE A 153 -0.74 10.28 -2.17
CA PHE A 153 -0.04 11.53 -2.38
C PHE A 153 -0.06 11.94 -3.86
N GLY A 154 0.33 11.05 -4.77
CA GLY A 154 0.34 11.34 -6.20
C GLY A 154 -1.04 11.68 -6.76
N GLY A 155 -2.07 10.92 -6.38
CA GLY A 155 -3.45 11.14 -6.80
C GLY A 155 -4.03 12.44 -6.26
N ALA A 156 -3.74 12.80 -5.01
CA ALA A 156 -4.16 14.07 -4.43
C ALA A 156 -3.48 15.26 -5.12
N VAL A 157 -2.18 15.17 -5.41
CA VAL A 157 -1.45 16.21 -6.15
C VAL A 157 -2.03 16.39 -7.55
N LEU A 158 -2.27 15.29 -8.29
CA LEU A 158 -2.87 15.35 -9.62
C LEU A 158 -4.28 15.94 -9.57
N ALA A 159 -5.09 15.51 -8.61
CA ALA A 159 -6.42 16.08 -8.41
C ALA A 159 -6.36 17.58 -8.12
N PHE A 160 -5.49 18.02 -7.20
CA PHE A 160 -5.34 19.43 -6.87
C PHE A 160 -4.93 20.30 -8.08
N ILE A 161 -4.14 19.74 -9.01
CA ILE A 161 -3.69 20.46 -10.20
C ILE A 161 -4.78 20.51 -11.29
N TYR A 162 -5.56 19.43 -11.46
CA TYR A 162 -6.40 19.23 -12.64
C TYR A 162 -7.92 19.22 -12.38
N LEU A 163 -8.38 19.10 -11.13
CA LEU A 163 -9.80 18.97 -10.75
C LEU A 163 -10.21 20.04 -9.73
#